data_AF-A0A1E4TMP6-F1
#
_entry.id   AF-A0A1E4TMP6-F1
#
_cell.length_a   1.000
_cell.length_b   1.000
_cell.length_c   1.000
_cell.angle_alpha   90.00
_cell.angle_beta   90.00
_cell.angle_gamma   90.00
#
_symmetry.space_group_name_H-M   'P 1'
#
loop_
_entity.id
_entity.type
_entity.pdbx_description
1 polymer ?
#
loop_
_entity_poly.entity_id
_entity_poly.type
_entity_poly.pdbx_seq_one_letter_code
_entity_poly.pdbx_strand_id
1 'polypeptide(L)'
;DTLALRRQHAKRGYVEGLTENKKKSTQRGFDDGYKVGANIGLDVGKTIGILSCLKDSENEEASMKVDKIWKEMKDELFISKVLNHKYFSEDIELLDGKHKLVEKWAAAAENLLEEF
;
A
#
# COMPACT_ATOMS: atom_id res chain seq x y z
N ASP A 1 -14.15 52.13 15.18
CA ASP A 1 -12.88 51.39 15.05
C ASP A 1 -12.96 50.25 14.02
N THR A 2 -12.96 50.57 12.72
CA THR A 2 -13.12 49.58 11.63
C THR A 2 -11.79 49.12 11.04
N LEU A 3 -10.70 49.85 11.29
CA LEU A 3 -9.35 49.56 10.77
C LEU A 3 -8.69 48.38 11.49
N ALA A 4 -8.92 48.24 12.80
CA ALA A 4 -8.40 47.12 13.60
C ALA A 4 -9.04 45.78 13.16
N LEU A 5 -10.36 45.77 12.95
CA LEU A 5 -11.11 44.63 12.41
C LEU A 5 -10.58 44.21 11.03
N ARG A 6 -10.39 45.17 10.10
CA ARG A 6 -9.88 44.87 8.76
C ARG A 6 -8.48 44.24 8.78
N ARG A 7 -7.59 44.71 9.66
CA ARG A 7 -6.26 44.12 9.86
C ARG A 7 -6.33 42.71 10.46
N GLN A 8 -7.20 42.49 11.45
CA GLN A 8 -7.40 41.15 12.02
C GLN A 8 -7.91 40.16 10.98
N HIS A 9 -8.91 40.54 10.16
CA HIS A 9 -9.45 39.69 9.11
C HIS A 9 -8.44 39.42 7.98
N ALA A 10 -7.65 40.41 7.56
CA ALA A 10 -6.61 40.22 6.55
C ALA A 10 -5.50 39.28 7.04
N LYS A 11 -5.08 39.43 8.31
CA LYS A 11 -4.06 38.57 8.93
C LYS A 11 -4.60 37.15 9.14
N ARG A 12 -5.87 37.02 9.53
CA ARG A 12 -6.56 35.73 9.66
C ARG A 12 -6.71 35.04 8.31
N GLY A 13 -7.14 35.75 7.27
CA GLY A 13 -7.26 35.20 5.91
C GLY A 13 -5.93 34.77 5.28
N TYR A 14 -4.83 35.48 5.57
CA TYR A 14 -3.49 35.06 5.12
C TYR A 14 -3.02 33.78 5.83
N VAL A 15 -3.21 33.69 7.14
CA VAL A 15 -2.88 32.48 7.92
C VAL A 15 -3.79 31.31 7.53
N GLU A 16 -5.09 31.56 7.35
CA GLU A 16 -6.07 30.59 6.86
C GLU A 16 -5.66 30.09 5.47
N GLY A 17 -5.31 30.97 4.53
CA GLY A 17 -4.86 30.59 3.19
C GLY A 17 -3.57 29.76 3.19
N LEU A 18 -2.60 30.09 4.04
CA LEU A 18 -1.36 29.30 4.21
C LEU A 18 -1.64 27.92 4.81
N THR A 19 -2.58 27.85 5.76
CA THR A 19 -2.95 26.61 6.45
C THR A 19 -3.78 25.71 5.53
N GLU A 20 -4.70 26.29 4.77
CA GLU A 20 -5.57 25.60 3.83
C GLU A 20 -4.80 25.06 2.63
N ASN A 21 -3.82 25.81 2.11
CA ASN A 21 -2.93 25.33 1.05
C ASN A 21 -2.08 24.14 1.49
N LYS A 22 -1.52 24.16 2.72
CA LYS A 22 -0.78 23.03 3.28
C LYS A 22 -1.67 21.80 3.44
N LYS A 23 -2.89 21.96 3.99
CA LYS A 23 -3.86 20.86 4.13
C LYS A 23 -4.25 20.26 2.77
N LYS A 24 -4.52 21.10 1.76
CA LYS A 24 -4.85 20.65 0.40
C LYS A 24 -3.68 19.94 -0.29
N SER A 25 -2.44 20.28 0.02
CA SER A 25 -1.25 19.58 -0.50
C SER A 25 -1.06 18.23 0.17
N THR A 26 -1.21 18.16 1.50
CA THR A 26 -1.11 16.90 2.27
C THR A 26 -2.23 15.92 1.90
N GLN A 27 -3.47 16.40 1.77
CA GLN A 27 -4.60 15.55 1.40
C GLN A 27 -4.45 14.99 -0.02
N ARG A 28 -3.98 15.80 -0.98
CA ARG A 28 -3.69 15.33 -2.34
C ARG A 28 -2.65 14.22 -2.35
N GLY A 29 -1.52 14.40 -1.66
CA GLY A 29 -0.51 13.36 -1.54
C GLY A 29 -1.05 12.07 -0.89
N PHE A 30 -1.97 12.18 0.08
CA PHE A 30 -2.67 11.02 0.63
C PHE A 30 -3.59 10.36 -0.39
N ASP A 31 -4.46 11.12 -1.06
CA ASP A 31 -5.43 10.58 -2.01
C ASP A 31 -4.75 9.87 -3.19
N ASP A 32 -3.61 10.40 -3.65
CA ASP A 32 -2.81 9.82 -4.72
C ASP A 32 -2.10 8.53 -4.24
N GLY A 33 -1.45 8.58 -3.07
CA GLY A 33 -0.80 7.39 -2.48
C GLY A 33 -1.77 6.30 -2.03
N TYR A 34 -2.99 6.67 -1.63
CA TYR A 34 -4.02 5.73 -1.17
C TYR A 34 -4.42 4.75 -2.27
N LYS A 35 -4.60 5.22 -3.51
CA LYS A 35 -4.97 4.37 -4.64
C LYS A 35 -3.88 3.33 -4.94
N VAL A 36 -2.63 3.77 -4.94
CA VAL A 36 -1.47 2.90 -5.18
C VAL A 36 -1.34 1.86 -4.07
N GLY A 37 -1.40 2.30 -2.81
CA GLY A 37 -1.37 1.41 -1.65
C GLY A 37 -2.54 0.42 -1.61
N ALA A 38 -3.73 0.84 -2.01
CA ALA A 38 -4.92 -0.03 -2.08
C ALA A 38 -4.77 -1.13 -3.14
N ASN A 39 -4.26 -0.80 -4.33
CA ASN A 39 -3.99 -1.80 -5.36
C ASN A 39 -2.96 -2.83 -4.89
N ILE A 40 -1.86 -2.38 -4.28
CA ILE A 40 -0.86 -3.27 -3.70
C ILE A 40 -1.47 -4.15 -2.60
N GLY A 41 -2.27 -3.57 -1.71
CA GLY A 41 -2.96 -4.31 -0.65
C GLY A 41 -3.92 -5.37 -1.19
N LEU A 42 -4.63 -5.07 -2.29
CA LEU A 42 -5.50 -6.03 -2.96
C LEU A 42 -4.72 -7.24 -3.49
N ASP A 43 -3.58 -6.99 -4.14
CA ASP A 43 -2.75 -8.07 -4.73
C ASP A 43 -2.07 -8.92 -3.64
N VAL A 44 -1.61 -8.29 -2.56
CA VAL A 44 -1.13 -8.99 -1.35
C VAL A 44 -2.25 -9.87 -0.77
N GLY A 45 -3.45 -9.32 -0.62
CA GLY A 45 -4.61 -10.03 -0.08
C GLY A 45 -4.99 -11.25 -0.92
N LYS A 46 -5.02 -11.12 -2.25
CA LYS A 46 -5.26 -12.24 -3.17
C LYS A 46 -4.21 -13.34 -3.01
N THR A 47 -2.93 -12.96 -2.99
CA THR A 47 -1.81 -13.90 -2.86
C THR A 47 -1.89 -14.69 -1.55
N ILE A 48 -2.15 -14.00 -0.43
CA ILE A 48 -2.35 -14.65 0.87
C ILE A 48 -3.59 -15.55 0.84
N GLY A 49 -4.67 -15.11 0.19
CA GLY A 49 -5.91 -15.87 0.05
C GLY A 49 -5.70 -17.20 -0.65
N ILE A 50 -5.06 -17.20 -1.82
CA ILE A 50 -4.76 -18.41 -2.60
C ILE A 50 -3.93 -19.39 -1.75
N LEU A 51 -2.85 -18.91 -1.13
CA LEU A 51 -2.00 -19.76 -0.30
C LEU A 51 -2.72 -20.28 0.94
N SER A 52 -3.61 -19.48 1.56
CA SER A 52 -4.44 -19.93 2.69
C SER A 52 -5.36 -21.07 2.26
N CYS A 53 -6.02 -20.94 1.11
CA CYS A 53 -6.90 -21.98 0.58
C CYS A 53 -6.14 -23.28 0.29
N LEU A 54 -4.94 -23.19 -0.31
CA LEU A 54 -4.10 -24.37 -0.56
C LEU A 54 -3.63 -25.02 0.74
N LYS A 55 -3.33 -24.21 1.77
CA LYS A 55 -2.95 -24.71 3.09
C LYS A 55 -4.07 -25.47 3.79
N ASP A 56 -5.30 -24.95 3.72
CA ASP A 56 -6.49 -25.52 4.34
C ASP A 56 -7.14 -26.64 3.49
N SER A 57 -6.62 -26.89 2.28
CA SER A 57 -7.10 -27.96 1.40
C SER A 57 -6.79 -29.35 1.97
N GLU A 58 -7.56 -30.35 1.55
CA GLU A 58 -7.34 -31.76 1.94
C GLU A 58 -6.07 -32.38 1.30
N ASN A 59 -5.38 -31.64 0.44
CA ASN A 59 -4.15 -32.08 -0.20
C ASN A 59 -2.94 -31.85 0.73
N GLU A 60 -2.47 -32.93 1.36
CA GLU A 60 -1.32 -32.90 2.27
C GLU A 60 -0.04 -32.38 1.59
N GLU A 61 0.17 -32.66 0.30
CA GLU A 61 1.35 -32.20 -0.43
C GLU A 61 1.32 -30.68 -0.64
N ALA A 62 0.17 -30.14 -1.05
CA ALA A 62 -0.05 -28.70 -1.19
C ALA A 62 0.13 -27.99 0.16
N SER A 63 -0.48 -28.53 1.22
CA SER A 63 -0.37 -27.98 2.57
C SER A 63 1.07 -27.93 3.08
N MET A 64 1.84 -29.02 2.90
CA MET A 64 3.26 -29.06 3.26
C MET A 64 4.13 -28.08 2.47
N LYS A 65 3.87 -27.91 1.15
CA LYS A 65 4.60 -26.94 0.32
C LYS A 65 4.32 -25.51 0.78
N VAL A 66 3.06 -25.17 1.03
CA VAL A 66 2.68 -23.84 1.52
C VAL A 66 3.28 -23.57 2.90
N ASP A 67 3.24 -24.53 3.84
CA ASP A 67 3.76 -24.34 5.19
C ASP A 67 5.26 -24.00 5.22
N LYS A 68 6.04 -24.52 4.27
CA LYS A 68 7.47 -24.18 4.12
C LYS A 68 7.68 -22.70 3.78
N ILE A 69 6.89 -22.17 2.84
CA ILE A 69 7.04 -20.79 2.37
C ILE A 69 6.22 -19.78 3.19
N TRP A 70 5.26 -20.26 4.00
CA TRP A 70 4.27 -19.44 4.70
C TRP A 70 4.87 -18.37 5.61
N LYS A 71 5.89 -18.73 6.37
CA LYS A 71 6.55 -17.80 7.30
C LYS A 71 7.31 -16.71 6.54
N GLU A 72 8.08 -17.10 5.53
CA GLU A 72 8.85 -16.17 4.69
C GLU A 72 7.93 -15.23 3.93
N MET A 73 6.86 -15.76 3.33
CA MET A 73 5.84 -14.98 2.63
C MET A 73 5.19 -13.94 3.55
N LYS A 74 4.74 -14.33 4.75
CA LYS A 74 4.14 -13.38 5.70
C LYS A 74 5.11 -12.28 6.13
N ASP A 75 6.36 -12.64 6.35
CA ASP A 75 7.39 -11.68 6.73
C ASP A 75 7.72 -10.73 5.58
N GLU A 76 7.77 -11.19 4.33
CA GLU A 76 8.05 -10.36 3.15
C GLU A 76 6.86 -9.49 2.72
N LEU A 77 5.63 -10.03 2.81
CA LEU A 77 4.38 -9.31 2.49
C LEU A 77 3.86 -8.44 3.64
N PHE A 78 4.63 -8.31 4.72
CA PHE A 78 4.28 -7.43 5.82
C PHE A 78 4.21 -5.96 5.37
N ILE A 79 3.20 -5.23 5.81
CA ILE A 79 2.86 -3.88 5.31
C ILE A 79 4.05 -2.90 5.35
N SER A 80 4.90 -2.97 6.38
CA SER A 80 6.07 -2.07 6.50
C SER A 80 7.19 -2.41 5.50
N LYS A 81 7.26 -3.64 5.01
CA LYS A 81 8.21 -4.05 3.97
C LYS A 81 7.68 -3.77 2.58
N VAL A 82 6.38 -3.99 2.36
CA VAL A 82 5.69 -3.75 1.09
C VAL A 82 5.59 -2.24 0.82
N LEU A 83 5.09 -1.44 1.77
CA LEU A 83 4.98 0.01 1.60
C LEU A 83 6.28 0.77 1.92
N ASN A 84 7.43 0.13 1.72
CA ASN A 84 8.72 0.76 1.97
C ASN A 84 9.05 1.75 0.85
N HIS A 85 9.48 2.96 1.21
CA HIS A 85 9.84 4.04 0.29
C HIS A 85 10.76 3.62 -0.86
N LYS A 86 11.59 2.58 -0.68
CA LYS A 86 12.47 2.03 -1.73
C LYS A 86 11.75 1.53 -2.99
N TYR A 87 10.44 1.30 -2.93
CA TYR A 87 9.62 0.86 -4.07
C TYR A 87 8.88 2.01 -4.75
N PHE A 88 8.92 3.21 -4.17
CA PHE A 88 8.15 4.36 -4.60
C PHE A 88 9.06 5.49 -5.08
N SER A 89 8.63 6.21 -6.12
CA SER A 89 9.24 7.47 -6.54
C SER A 89 8.84 8.62 -5.60
N GLU A 90 9.44 9.80 -5.79
CA GLU A 90 9.03 11.02 -5.08
C GLU A 90 7.56 11.40 -5.35
N ASP A 91 7.01 10.96 -6.49
CA ASP A 91 5.62 11.17 -6.90
C ASP A 91 4.66 10.06 -6.40
N ILE A 92 5.12 9.17 -5.50
CA ILE A 92 4.33 8.07 -4.92
C ILE A 92 3.90 7.04 -5.99
N GLU A 93 4.62 6.98 -7.11
CA GLU A 93 4.43 5.98 -8.16
C GLU A 93 5.38 4.80 -7.94
N LEU A 94 5.02 3.61 -8.44
CA LEU A 94 5.90 2.45 -8.41
C LEU A 94 7.05 2.64 -9.40
N LEU A 95 8.29 2.52 -8.92
CA LEU A 95 9.51 2.74 -9.73
C LEU A 95 9.58 1.90 -11.01
N ASP A 96 9.06 0.67 -10.96
CA ASP A 96 9.06 -0.28 -12.09
C ASP A 96 7.64 -0.54 -12.62
N GLY A 97 6.65 0.28 -12.25
CA GLY A 97 5.24 0.07 -12.57
C GLY A 97 4.57 -1.11 -11.84
N LYS A 98 5.37 -2.02 -11.26
CA LYS A 98 4.91 -3.19 -10.51
C LYS A 98 5.73 -3.43 -9.25
N HIS A 99 5.09 -4.03 -8.26
CA HIS A 99 5.70 -4.27 -6.96
C HIS A 99 6.45 -5.62 -6.93
N LYS A 100 7.78 -5.59 -7.09
CA LYS A 100 8.66 -6.78 -7.20
C LYS A 100 8.39 -7.89 -6.19
N LEU A 101 8.22 -7.56 -4.90
CA LEU A 101 7.92 -8.57 -3.88
C LEU A 101 6.54 -9.21 -4.06
N VAL A 102 5.54 -8.42 -4.44
CA VAL A 102 4.18 -8.93 -4.60
C VAL A 102 4.12 -9.81 -5.83
N GLU A 103 4.78 -9.43 -6.92
CA GLU A 103 4.89 -10.29 -8.12
C GLU A 103 5.62 -11.60 -7.84
N LYS A 104 6.73 -11.57 -7.10
CA LYS A 104 7.46 -12.80 -6.69
C LYS A 104 6.50 -13.79 -6.02
N TRP A 105 5.73 -13.32 -5.04
CA TRP A 105 4.82 -14.18 -4.27
C TRP A 105 3.53 -14.52 -5.02
N ALA A 106 3.02 -13.61 -5.84
CA ALA A 106 1.87 -13.87 -6.71
C ALA A 106 2.20 -14.99 -7.71
N ALA A 107 3.35 -14.91 -8.38
CA ALA A 107 3.81 -15.97 -9.27
C ALA A 107 4.04 -17.30 -8.52
N ALA A 108 4.60 -17.26 -7.31
CA ALA A 108 4.76 -18.45 -6.49
C ALA A 108 3.41 -19.08 -6.10
N ALA A 109 2.41 -18.27 -5.78
CA ALA A 109 1.06 -18.73 -5.46
C ALA A 109 0.33 -19.30 -6.67
N GLU A 110 0.44 -18.66 -7.83
CA GLU A 110 -0.12 -19.15 -9.10
C GLU A 110 0.53 -20.47 -9.53
N ASN A 111 1.86 -20.58 -9.47
CA ASN A 111 2.56 -21.82 -9.80
C ASN A 111 2.13 -22.99 -8.89
N LEU A 112 1.93 -22.73 -7.59
CA LEU A 112 1.44 -23.75 -6.66
C LEU A 112 -0.03 -24.10 -6.93
N LEU A 113 -0.84 -23.13 -7.36
CA LEU A 113 -2.23 -23.38 -7.73
C LEU A 113 -2.34 -24.19 -9.03
N GLU A 114 -1.47 -23.99 -10.02
CA GLU A 114 -1.46 -24.78 -11.26
C GLU A 114 -0.95 -26.21 -11.05
N GLU A 115 -0.17 -26.45 -9.99
CA GLU A 115 0.38 -27.76 -9.66
C GLU A 115 -0.66 -28.74 -9.07
N PHE A 116 -1.83 -28.25 -8.62
CA PHE A 116 -2.85 -29.02 -7.89
C PHE A 116 -4.28 -28.77 -8.39
#